data_AF-A0A8B9LE25-F1
#
_entry.id   AF-A0A8B9LE25-F1
#
_cell.length_a   1.000
_cell.length_b   1.000
_cell.length_c   1.000
_cell.angle_alpha   90.00
_cell.angle_beta   90.00
_cell.angle_gamma   90.00
#
_symmetry.space_group_name_H-M   'P 1'
#
loop_
_entity.id
_entity.type
_entity.pdbx_description
1 polymer ?
#
loop_
_entity_poly.entity_id
_entity_poly.type
_entity_poly.pdbx_seq_one_letter_code
_entity_poly.pdbx_strand_id
1 'polypeptide(L)'
;MTHLLGRQDCVESLRRDVIDLQAAVLDVFSRTGPVRVPSWKFPDKVSCNVDLVQLLQEYDYTEGEPEFNQHSHIVLLELVIDR
;
A
#
# COMPACT_ATOMS: atom_id res chain seq x y z
N MET A 1 -18.17 10.08 1.73
CA MET A 1 -17.01 9.23 2.02
C MET A 1 -15.92 9.94 2.82
N THR A 2 -15.90 11.27 2.92
CA THR A 2 -14.88 12.05 3.66
C THR A 2 -14.74 11.67 5.14
N HIS A 3 -15.79 11.20 5.80
CA HIS A 3 -15.74 10.73 7.19
C HIS A 3 -14.96 9.40 7.38
N LEU A 4 -14.59 8.71 6.29
CA LEU A 4 -13.77 7.48 6.33
C LEU A 4 -12.28 7.76 6.16
N LEU A 5 -11.93 8.93 5.64
CA LEU A 5 -10.56 9.28 5.31
C LEU A 5 -9.73 9.37 6.60
N GLY A 6 -8.66 8.59 6.68
CA GLY A 6 -7.77 8.54 7.84
C GLY A 6 -8.34 7.90 9.11
N ARG A 7 -9.51 7.24 9.06
CA ARG A 7 -9.95 6.42 10.20
C ARG A 7 -9.03 5.22 10.40
N GLN A 8 -8.78 4.88 11.67
CA GLN A 8 -7.92 3.76 12.06
C GLN A 8 -8.34 2.44 11.39
N ASP A 9 -9.63 2.10 11.42
CA ASP A 9 -10.14 0.87 10.83
C ASP A 9 -9.93 0.81 9.31
N CYS A 10 -10.08 1.94 8.62
CA CYS A 10 -9.80 2.01 7.19
C CYS A 10 -8.29 1.90 6.89
N VAL A 11 -7.44 2.59 7.65
CA VAL A 11 -5.97 2.50 7.50
C VAL A 11 -5.50 1.07 7.75
N GLU A 12 -5.94 0.44 8.85
CA GLU A 12 -5.62 -0.95 9.16
C GLU A 12 -6.12 -1.94 8.10
N SER A 13 -7.33 -1.72 7.56
CA SER A 13 -7.85 -2.55 6.46
C SER A 13 -6.97 -2.44 5.22
N LEU A 14 -6.66 -1.22 4.78
CA LEU A 14 -5.83 -1.00 3.60
C LEU A 14 -4.43 -1.63 3.75
N ARG A 15 -3.84 -1.59 4.96
CA ARG A 15 -2.56 -2.26 5.23
C ARG A 15 -2.66 -3.77 5.00
N ARG A 16 -3.73 -4.40 5.50
CA ARG A 16 -3.99 -5.83 5.28
C ARG A 16 -4.19 -6.13 3.79
N ASP A 17 -4.97 -5.30 3.10
CA ASP A 17 -5.23 -5.45 1.66
C ASP A 17 -3.92 -5.38 0.85
N VAL A 18 -3.02 -4.44 1.16
CA VAL A 18 -1.70 -4.34 0.51
C VAL A 18 -0.85 -5.60 0.76
N ILE A 19 -0.85 -6.12 1.99
CA ILE A 19 -0.10 -7.34 2.35
C ILE A 19 -0.64 -8.55 1.58
N ASP A 20 -1.97 -8.72 1.57
CA ASP A 20 -2.63 -9.85 0.92
C ASP A 20 -2.44 -9.82 -0.60
N LEU A 21 -2.56 -8.64 -1.22
CA LEU A 21 -2.29 -8.46 -2.65
C LEU A 21 -0.83 -8.73 -3.00
N GLN A 22 0.12 -8.25 -2.19
CA GLN A 22 1.53 -8.55 -2.40
C GLN A 22 1.80 -10.06 -2.31
N ALA A 23 1.19 -10.76 -1.34
CA ALA A 23 1.31 -12.20 -1.21
C ALA A 23 0.75 -12.93 -2.45
N ALA A 24 -0.39 -12.49 -2.98
CA ALA A 24 -0.96 -13.02 -4.20
C ALA A 24 -0.06 -12.79 -5.43
N VAL A 25 0.51 -11.60 -5.58
CA VAL A 25 1.48 -11.28 -6.66
C VAL A 25 2.70 -12.19 -6.56
N LEU A 26 3.24 -12.40 -5.36
CA LEU A 26 4.39 -13.29 -5.14
C LEU A 26 4.06 -14.76 -5.46
N ASP A 27 2.86 -15.25 -5.12
CA ASP A 27 2.43 -16.61 -5.50
C ASP A 27 2.37 -16.77 -7.02
N VAL A 28 1.82 -15.79 -7.75
CA VAL A 28 1.80 -15.80 -9.21
C VAL A 28 3.22 -15.80 -9.77
N PHE A 29 4.08 -14.91 -9.29
CA PHE A 29 5.47 -14.80 -9.74
C PHE A 29 6.30 -16.05 -9.49
N SER A 30 5.99 -16.81 -8.42
CA SER A 30 6.66 -18.08 -8.16
C SER A 30 6.45 -19.11 -9.28
N ARG A 31 5.37 -18.96 -10.08
CA ARG A 31 4.99 -19.86 -11.18
C ARG A 31 5.29 -19.28 -12.56
N THR A 32 5.18 -17.96 -12.72
CA THR A 32 5.32 -17.28 -14.02
C THR A 32 6.66 -16.55 -14.20
N GLY A 33 7.40 -16.34 -13.12
CA GLY A 33 8.50 -15.38 -13.08
C GLY A 33 8.01 -13.93 -12.88
N PRO A 34 8.93 -13.00 -12.57
CA PRO A 34 8.60 -11.62 -12.21
C PRO A 34 8.26 -10.75 -13.44
N VAL A 35 7.35 -9.80 -13.24
CA VAL A 35 7.02 -8.76 -14.23
C VAL A 35 7.69 -7.44 -13.82
N ARG A 36 8.28 -6.74 -14.80
CA ARG A 36 8.90 -5.42 -14.59
C ARG A 36 8.03 -4.33 -15.20
N VAL A 37 7.00 -3.93 -14.46
CA VAL A 37 6.16 -2.77 -14.80
C VAL A 37 6.50 -1.59 -13.90
N PRO A 38 6.40 -0.34 -14.41
CA PRO A 38 6.56 0.83 -13.57
C PRO A 38 5.50 0.85 -12.47
N SER A 39 5.86 1.35 -11.29
CA SER A 39 4.91 1.61 -10.22
C SER A 39 3.96 2.75 -10.63
N TRP A 40 2.68 2.55 -10.37
CA TRP A 40 1.64 3.57 -10.42
C TRP A 40 1.96 4.74 -9.48
N LYS A 41 2.39 4.44 -8.24
CA LYS A 41 2.67 5.47 -7.21
C LYS A 41 4.06 6.10 -7.34
N PHE A 42 5.07 5.31 -7.69
CA PHE A 42 6.47 5.74 -7.79
C PHE A 42 6.98 5.50 -9.22
N PRO A 43 6.68 6.40 -10.19
CA PRO A 43 6.96 6.15 -11.62
C PRO A 43 8.43 5.88 -11.95
N ASP A 44 9.35 6.28 -11.08
CA ASP A 44 10.79 6.03 -11.14
C ASP A 44 11.21 4.63 -10.67
N LYS A 45 10.29 3.86 -10.08
CA LYS A 45 10.52 2.51 -9.54
C LYS A 45 9.73 1.46 -10.30
N VAL A 46 10.24 0.23 -10.25
CA VAL A 46 9.47 -0.96 -10.65
C VAL A 46 8.50 -1.31 -9.53
N SER A 47 7.22 -1.50 -9.86
CA SER A 47 6.11 -1.81 -8.93
C SER A 47 6.50 -2.87 -7.89
N CYS A 48 7.00 -4.03 -8.35
CA CYS A 48 7.35 -5.14 -7.47
C CYS A 48 8.67 -4.97 -6.70
N ASN A 49 9.43 -3.89 -6.94
CA ASN A 49 10.67 -3.58 -6.22
C ASN A 49 10.47 -2.51 -5.14
N VAL A 50 9.25 -2.00 -4.98
CA VAL A 50 8.92 -1.05 -3.92
C VAL A 50 9.03 -1.74 -2.56
N ASP A 51 9.75 -1.14 -1.61
CA ASP A 51 9.89 -1.67 -0.24
C ASP A 51 8.59 -1.49 0.56
N LEU A 52 7.71 -2.49 0.45
CA LEU A 52 6.43 -2.46 1.16
C LEU A 52 6.58 -2.56 2.67
N VAL A 53 7.64 -3.19 3.18
CA VAL A 53 7.85 -3.27 4.64
C VAL A 53 8.12 -1.89 5.19
N GLN A 54 9.01 -1.13 4.54
CA GLN A 54 9.29 0.25 4.92
C GLN A 54 8.04 1.13 4.78
N LEU A 55 7.31 1.05 3.67
CA LEU A 55 6.13 1.90 3.44
C LEU A 55 4.98 1.57 4.39
N LEU A 56 4.74 0.29 4.69
CA LEU A 56 3.78 -0.10 5.71
C LEU A 56 4.26 0.34 7.09
N GLN A 57 5.55 0.38 7.39
CA GLN A 57 5.98 0.96 8.67
C GLN A 57 5.75 2.47 8.72
N GLU A 58 6.01 3.18 7.62
CA GLU A 58 5.88 4.64 7.53
C GLU A 58 4.42 5.09 7.63
N TYR A 59 3.50 4.47 6.89
CA TYR A 59 2.11 4.89 6.79
C TYR A 59 1.18 4.11 7.74
N ASP A 60 1.61 3.94 9.00
CA ASP A 60 0.74 3.38 10.05
C ASP A 60 -0.18 4.42 10.67
N TYR A 61 -1.28 3.97 11.26
CA TYR A 61 -2.17 4.85 12.00
C TYR A 61 -1.44 5.44 13.21
N THR A 62 -1.54 6.75 13.38
CA THR A 62 -0.94 7.48 14.50
C THR A 62 -2.02 8.26 15.26
N GLU A 63 -2.20 7.96 16.54
CA GLU A 63 -3.19 8.64 17.37
C GLU A 63 -2.86 10.13 17.50
N GLY A 64 -3.88 10.99 17.38
CA GLY A 64 -3.73 12.45 17.47
C GLY A 64 -3.25 13.15 16.19
N GLU A 65 -2.95 12.42 15.12
CA GLU A 65 -2.39 12.97 13.87
C GLU A 65 -3.36 12.81 12.67
N PRO A 66 -4.48 13.56 12.61
CA PRO A 66 -5.54 13.34 11.62
C PRO A 66 -5.08 13.58 10.17
N GLU A 67 -4.29 14.63 9.91
CA GLU A 67 -3.81 14.94 8.56
C GLU A 67 -2.85 13.86 8.05
N PHE A 68 -1.96 13.39 8.93
CA PHE A 68 -1.06 12.28 8.62
C PHE A 68 -1.82 10.99 8.33
N ASN A 69 -2.85 10.68 9.12
CA ASN A 69 -3.67 9.50 8.88
C ASN A 69 -4.45 9.57 7.57
N GLN A 70 -4.95 10.76 7.19
CA GLN A 70 -5.56 10.97 5.88
C GLN A 70 -4.55 10.75 4.74
N HIS A 71 -3.32 11.25 4.91
CA HIS A 71 -2.25 11.02 3.95
C HIS A 71 -1.89 9.52 3.85
N SER A 72 -1.70 8.85 4.99
CA SER A 72 -1.45 7.40 5.06
C SER A 72 -2.54 6.60 4.37
N HIS A 73 -3.81 6.94 4.60
CA HIS A 73 -4.94 6.31 3.91
C HIS A 73 -4.81 6.43 2.38
N ILE A 74 -4.51 7.64 1.87
CA ILE A 74 -4.38 7.86 0.42
C ILE A 74 -3.21 7.04 -0.14
N VAL A 75 -2.05 7.09 0.52
CA VAL A 75 -0.86 6.35 0.05
C VAL A 75 -1.10 4.85 0.06
N LEU A 76 -1.71 4.30 1.12
CA LEU A 76 -2.05 2.88 1.18
C LEU A 76 -3.05 2.48 0.09
N LEU A 77 -4.04 3.32 -0.20
CA LEU A 77 -4.97 3.08 -1.31
C LEU A 77 -4.26 3.11 -2.67
N GLU A 78 -3.32 4.03 -2.88
CA GLU A 78 -2.51 4.06 -4.10
C GLU A 78 -1.59 2.84 -4.21
N LEU A 79 -1.10 2.30 -3.09
CA LEU A 79 -0.35 1.04 -3.06
C LEU A 79 -1.23 -0.16 -3.41
N VAL A 80 -2.50 -0.19 -3.00
CA VAL A 80 -3.47 -1.21 -3.46
C VAL A 80 -3.61 -1.15 -4.98
N ILE A 81 -3.73 0.04 -5.57
CA ILE A 81 -3.80 0.22 -7.03
C ILE A 81 -2.49 -0.16 -7.73
N ASP A 82 -1.35 0.00 -7.06
CA ASP A 82 -0.02 -0.29 -7.60
C ASP A 82 0.24 -1.80 -7.81
N ARG A 83 -0.41 -2.66 -7.03
CA ARG A 83 -0.26 -4.13 -7.03
C ARG A 83 -1.11 -4.78 -8.12
#